data_AF-A0A941J7V9-F1
#
_entry.id   AF-A0A941J7V9-F1
#
_cell.length_a   1.000
_cell.length_b   1.000
_cell.length_c   1.000
_cell.angle_alpha   90.00
_cell.angle_beta   90.00
_cell.angle_gamma   90.00
#
_symmetry.space_group_name_H-M   'P 1'
#
loop_
_entity.id
_entity.type
_entity.pdbx_description
1 polymer ?
#
loop_
_entity_poly.entity_id
_entity_poly.type
_entity_poly.pdbx_seq_one_letter_code
_entity_poly.pdbx_strand_id
1 'polypeptide(L)'
;MLSIDGVIKSLKSIEIGLFVIDEAHCISQWGYDFRPDYLNLGEVRRELNNPLTLALTATATDEVRRDIVVKLNIGQAEEMVSSVDRENIAIIIERMFSYDEKLGRVLELVRKFTGSGIIYFSSKKWRNQSLVFTG
;
A
#
# COMPACT_ATOMS: atom_id res chain seq x y z
N MET A 1 6.09 12.64 -12.47
CA MET A 1 7.20 11.96 -13.17
C MET A 1 6.82 11.51 -14.59
N LEU A 2 5.67 10.84 -14.78
CA LEU A 2 5.18 10.50 -16.12
C LEU A 2 4.65 11.72 -16.90
N SER A 3 4.08 12.72 -16.22
CA SER A 3 3.53 13.94 -16.83
C SER A 3 4.58 14.92 -17.37
N ILE A 4 5.85 14.51 -17.48
CA ILE A 4 6.90 15.33 -18.08
C ILE A 4 6.77 15.17 -19.60
N ASP A 5 6.57 16.27 -20.32
CA ASP A 5 6.28 16.26 -21.76
C ASP A 5 7.26 15.42 -22.60
N GLY A 6 8.56 15.47 -22.25
CA GLY A 6 9.59 14.68 -22.93
C GLY A 6 9.36 13.17 -22.79
N VAL A 7 8.91 12.71 -21.62
CA VAL A 7 8.66 11.29 -21.33
C VAL A 7 7.44 10.81 -22.11
N ILE A 8 6.32 11.55 -22.06
CA ILE A 8 5.11 11.21 -22.82
C ILE A 8 5.39 11.16 -24.31
N LYS A 9 6.15 12.13 -24.84
CA LYS A 9 6.52 12.14 -26.26
C LYS A 9 7.32 10.90 -26.66
N SER A 10 8.27 10.48 -25.83
CA SER A 10 9.01 9.23 -26.06
C SER A 10 8.10 8.00 -25.99
N LEU A 11 7.19 7.93 -25.03
CA LEU A 11 6.24 6.82 -24.90
C LEU A 11 5.26 6.75 -26.06
N LYS A 12 4.82 7.88 -26.62
CA LYS A 12 3.97 7.94 -27.83
C LYS A 12 4.67 7.42 -29.09
N SER A 13 6.00 7.34 -29.09
CA SER A 13 6.78 6.88 -30.26
C SER A 13 7.01 5.36 -30.29
N ILE A 14 6.54 4.65 -29.27
CA ILE A 14 6.66 3.19 -29.16
C ILE A 14 5.29 2.54 -29.03
N GLU A 15 5.19 1.27 -29.40
CA GLU A 15 4.01 0.45 -29.14
C GLU A 15 4.06 -0.06 -27.69
N ILE A 16 3.03 0.26 -26.90
CA ILE A 16 2.93 -0.15 -25.49
C ILE A 16 2.06 -1.41 -25.42
N GLY A 17 2.70 -2.56 -25.23
CA GLY A 17 1.99 -3.84 -25.07
C GLY A 17 1.23 -3.96 -23.74
N LEU A 18 1.73 -3.31 -22.68
CA LEU A 18 1.10 -3.35 -21.35
C LEU A 18 1.48 -2.11 -20.52
N PHE A 19 0.49 -1.50 -19.88
CA PHE A 19 0.66 -0.39 -18.93
C PHE A 19 0.32 -0.87 -17.52
N VAL A 20 1.34 -1.02 -16.67
CA VAL A 20 1.19 -1.56 -15.31
C VAL A 20 1.25 -0.43 -14.29
N ILE A 21 0.28 -0.43 -13.37
CA ILE A 21 0.19 0.53 -12.26
C ILE A 21 0.23 -0.27 -10.98
N ASP A 22 1.37 -0.21 -10.30
CA ASP A 22 1.53 -0.80 -8.98
C ASP A 22 0.99 0.14 -7.88
N GLU A 23 0.65 -0.42 -6.73
CA GLU A 23 0.02 0.30 -5.62
C GLU A 23 -1.17 1.19 -6.04
N ALA A 24 -2.02 0.66 -6.91
CA ALA A 24 -3.12 1.40 -7.53
C ALA A 24 -4.08 2.04 -6.52
N HIS A 25 -4.15 1.55 -5.28
CA HIS A 25 -4.93 2.16 -4.19
C HIS A 25 -4.55 3.63 -3.95
N CYS A 26 -3.34 4.07 -4.30
CA CYS A 26 -2.86 5.45 -4.14
C CYS A 26 -3.69 6.48 -4.92
N ILE A 27 -4.47 6.07 -5.93
CA ILE A 27 -5.34 6.96 -6.71
C ILE A 27 -6.64 7.35 -5.98
N SER A 28 -7.03 6.57 -4.97
CA SER A 28 -8.25 6.81 -4.20
C SER A 28 -7.96 7.67 -2.98
N GLN A 29 -8.77 8.71 -2.77
CA GLN A 29 -8.70 9.53 -1.55
C GLN A 29 -9.19 8.76 -0.31
N TRP A 30 -9.94 7.69 -0.54
CA TRP A 30 -10.37 6.74 0.49
C TRP A 30 -9.30 5.68 0.79
N GLY A 31 -8.22 5.65 -0.01
CA GLY A 31 -7.05 4.83 0.25
C GLY A 31 -6.21 5.37 1.41
N TYR A 32 -5.44 4.51 2.06
CA TYR A 32 -4.61 4.87 3.22
C TYR A 32 -3.34 5.65 2.85
N ASP A 33 -2.94 5.66 1.57
CA ASP A 33 -1.75 6.36 1.05
C ASP A 33 -2.07 7.11 -0.26
N PHE A 34 -3.02 8.05 -0.20
CA PHE A 34 -3.40 8.84 -1.38
C PHE A 34 -2.24 9.68 -1.94
N ARG A 35 -1.96 9.55 -3.24
CA ARG A 35 -0.95 10.32 -3.97
C ARG A 35 -1.59 11.11 -5.12
N PRO A 36 -1.63 12.46 -5.03
CA PRO A 36 -2.25 13.30 -6.06
C PRO A 36 -1.76 13.02 -7.48
N ASP A 37 -0.48 12.69 -7.66
CA ASP A 37 0.13 12.38 -8.96
C ASP A 37 -0.56 11.21 -9.69
N TYR A 38 -1.17 10.26 -8.95
CA TYR A 38 -1.87 9.11 -9.54
C TYR A 38 -3.15 9.53 -10.28
N LEU A 39 -3.76 10.66 -9.91
CA LEU A 39 -4.96 11.17 -10.58
C LEU A 39 -4.71 11.46 -12.07
N ASN A 40 -3.46 11.76 -12.44
CA ASN A 40 -3.09 12.07 -13.82
C ASN A 40 -2.93 10.80 -14.69
N LEU A 41 -2.87 9.61 -14.10
CA LEU A 41 -2.60 8.37 -14.84
C LEU A 41 -3.72 8.01 -15.84
N GLY A 42 -4.96 8.37 -15.54
CA GLY A 42 -6.07 8.20 -16.48
C GLY A 42 -5.91 9.04 -17.75
N GLU A 43 -5.41 10.27 -17.63
CA GLU A 43 -5.12 11.12 -18.79
C GLU A 43 -3.89 10.61 -19.56
N VAL A 44 -2.81 10.26 -18.85
CA VAL A 44 -1.63 9.65 -19.47
C VAL A 44 -2.00 8.41 -20.29
N ARG A 45 -2.86 7.54 -19.74
CA ARG A 45 -3.35 6.37 -20.46
C ARG A 45 -4.13 6.74 -21.73
N ARG A 46 -4.99 7.77 -21.67
CA ARG A 46 -5.69 8.28 -22.86
C ARG A 46 -4.72 8.81 -23.91
N GLU A 47 -3.74 9.60 -23.50
CA GLU A 47 -2.70 10.16 -24.38
C GLU A 47 -1.87 9.07 -25.07
N LEU A 48 -1.71 7.92 -24.42
CA LEU A 48 -0.98 6.76 -24.95
C LEU A 48 -1.89 5.81 -25.77
N ASN A 49 -3.05 6.29 -26.23
CA ASN A 49 -4.04 5.52 -27.00
C ASN A 49 -4.65 4.33 -26.24
N ASN A 50 -4.85 4.45 -24.93
CA ASN A 50 -5.52 3.46 -24.07
C ASN A 50 -4.92 2.05 -24.16
N PRO A 51 -3.62 1.86 -23.86
CA PRO A 51 -2.99 0.55 -23.89
C PRO A 51 -3.68 -0.43 -22.93
N LEU A 52 -3.47 -1.73 -23.17
CA LEU A 52 -3.84 -2.76 -22.21
C LEU A 52 -3.27 -2.40 -20.83
N THR A 53 -4.12 -2.39 -19.80
CA THR A 53 -3.76 -1.83 -18.50
C THR A 53 -3.98 -2.85 -17.40
N LEU A 54 -2.98 -2.98 -16.52
CA LEU A 54 -3.02 -3.83 -15.33
C LEU A 54 -2.80 -2.96 -14.08
N ALA A 55 -3.80 -2.89 -13.21
CA ALA A 55 -3.70 -2.20 -11.93
C ALA A 55 -3.56 -3.22 -10.80
N LEU A 56 -2.50 -3.09 -9.99
CA LEU A 56 -2.14 -4.04 -8.94
C LEU A 56 -2.17 -3.34 -7.59
N THR A 57 -2.71 -4.03 -6.58
CA THR A 57 -2.55 -3.63 -5.19
C THR A 57 -2.89 -4.78 -4.25
N ALA A 58 -2.27 -4.80 -3.06
CA ALA A 58 -2.56 -5.78 -2.03
C ALA A 58 -3.82 -5.44 -1.23
N THR A 59 -4.18 -4.17 -1.12
CA THR A 59 -5.20 -3.67 -0.19
C THR A 59 -6.11 -2.65 -0.88
N ALA A 60 -7.31 -3.10 -1.27
CA ALA A 60 -8.33 -2.22 -1.82
C ALA A 60 -9.74 -2.67 -1.40
N THR A 61 -10.42 -1.80 -0.64
CA THR A 61 -11.86 -1.94 -0.37
C THR A 61 -12.65 -1.81 -1.67
N ASP A 62 -13.92 -2.22 -1.65
CA ASP A 62 -14.81 -2.12 -2.82
C ASP A 62 -14.91 -0.69 -3.37
N GLU A 63 -14.83 0.31 -2.49
CA GLU A 63 -14.82 1.72 -2.86
C GLU A 63 -13.52 2.13 -3.55
N VAL A 64 -12.37 1.71 -3.00
CA VAL A 64 -11.07 1.97 -3.62
C VAL A 64 -10.97 1.29 -4.99
N ARG A 65 -11.47 0.06 -5.16
CA ARG A 65 -11.48 -0.63 -6.46
C ARG A 65 -12.30 0.12 -7.50
N ARG A 66 -13.52 0.56 -7.14
CA ARG A 66 -14.35 1.41 -8.01
C ARG A 66 -13.62 2.70 -8.40
N ASP A 67 -12.99 3.36 -7.44
CA ASP A 67 -12.21 4.56 -7.68
C ASP A 67 -11.06 4.34 -8.67
N ILE A 68 -10.34 3.22 -8.55
CA ILE A 68 -9.25 2.84 -9.47
C ILE A 68 -9.79 2.76 -10.91
N VAL A 69 -10.87 1.99 -11.11
CA VAL A 69 -11.48 1.77 -12.42
C VAL A 69 -11.91 3.09 -13.06
N VAL A 70 -12.66 3.91 -12.29
CA VAL A 70 -13.17 5.22 -12.76
C VAL A 70 -12.04 6.18 -13.08
N LYS A 71 -11.07 6.36 -12.17
CA LYS A 71 -10.01 7.38 -12.32
C LYS A 71 -8.97 7.01 -13.37
N LEU A 72 -8.69 5.72 -13.57
CA LEU A 72 -7.85 5.24 -14.67
C LEU A 72 -8.59 5.16 -16.01
N ASN A 73 -9.90 5.41 -16.01
CA ASN A 73 -10.77 5.29 -17.19
C ASN A 73 -10.68 3.88 -17.81
N ILE A 74 -10.49 2.86 -16.97
CA ILE A 74 -10.54 1.46 -17.38
C ILE A 74 -12.03 1.13 -17.43
N GLY A 75 -12.58 0.80 -18.59
CA GLY A 75 -14.02 0.60 -18.77
C GLY A 75 -14.55 -0.61 -17.99
N GLN A 76 -14.87 -1.70 -18.69
CA GLN A 76 -15.14 -2.97 -18.02
C GLN A 76 -13.82 -3.66 -17.70
N ALA A 77 -13.29 -3.42 -16.50
CA ALA A 77 -12.14 -4.12 -15.96
C ALA A 77 -12.55 -5.52 -15.48
N GLU A 78 -11.76 -6.54 -15.80
CA GLU A 78 -11.85 -7.82 -15.09
C GLU A 78 -11.20 -7.65 -13.71
N GLU A 79 -11.98 -7.86 -12.65
CA GLU A 79 -11.49 -7.77 -11.27
C GLU A 79 -11.13 -9.16 -10.73
N MET A 80 -9.85 -9.37 -10.42
CA MET A 80 -9.37 -10.56 -9.71
C MET A 80 -9.09 -10.20 -8.26
N VAL A 81 -9.99 -10.60 -7.35
CA VAL A 81 -9.86 -10.36 -5.91
C VAL A 81 -9.56 -11.69 -5.20
N SER A 82 -8.45 -11.72 -4.46
CA SER A 82 -8.08 -12.87 -3.63
C SER A 82 -8.37 -12.59 -2.15
N SER A 83 -8.48 -13.65 -1.36
CA SER A 83 -8.68 -13.52 0.09
C SER A 83 -7.48 -12.80 0.72
N VAL A 84 -7.77 -11.86 1.61
CA VAL A 84 -6.77 -11.22 2.47
C VAL A 84 -6.41 -12.07 3.68
N ASP A 85 -7.18 -13.13 3.95
CA ASP A 85 -6.97 -13.98 5.11
C ASP A 85 -5.66 -14.76 5.00
N ARG A 86 -5.01 -14.93 6.15
CA ARG A 86 -3.72 -15.60 6.29
C ARG A 86 -3.83 -16.56 7.46
N GLU A 87 -4.13 -17.82 7.15
CA GLU A 87 -4.31 -18.89 8.14
C GLU A 87 -3.10 -19.07 9.08
N ASN A 88 -1.92 -18.65 8.63
CA ASN A 88 -0.68 -18.70 9.40
C ASN A 88 -0.41 -17.43 10.26
N ILE A 89 -1.35 -16.48 10.34
CA ILE A 89 -1.24 -15.26 11.15
C ILE A 89 -2.31 -15.26 12.23
N ALA A 90 -1.89 -15.36 13.49
CA ALA A 90 -2.78 -15.19 14.64
C ALA A 90 -2.84 -13.72 15.09
N ILE A 91 -4.04 -13.23 15.39
CA ILE A 91 -4.26 -11.88 15.94
C ILE A 91 -4.61 -12.01 17.43
N ILE A 92 -3.78 -11.44 18.30
CA ILE A 92 -3.97 -11.45 19.76
C ILE A 92 -4.10 -10.00 20.24
N ILE A 93 -5.11 -9.73 21.06
CA ILE A 93 -5.37 -8.40 21.62
C ILE A 93 -5.26 -8.47 23.15
N GLU A 94 -4.31 -7.74 23.71
CA GLU A 94 -4.11 -7.62 25.16
C GLU A 94 -4.29 -6.15 25.58
N ARG A 95 -5.12 -5.90 26.60
CA ARG A 95 -5.32 -4.56 27.16
C ARG A 95 -4.31 -4.32 28.28
N MET A 96 -3.64 -3.19 28.23
CA MET A 96 -2.66 -2.73 29.23
C MET A 96 -3.10 -1.34 29.70
N PHE A 97 -3.01 -1.07 31.00
CA PHE A 97 -3.52 0.16 31.61
C PHE A 97 -2.42 1.17 31.95
N SER A 98 -1.16 0.76 31.85
CA SER A 98 -0.01 1.64 32.05
C SER A 98 1.11 1.39 31.04
N TYR A 99 2.02 2.37 30.95
CA TYR A 99 3.22 2.24 30.13
C TYR A 99 4.13 1.09 30.61
N ASP A 100 4.38 1.01 31.91
CA ASP A 100 5.29 0.03 32.50
C ASP A 100 4.78 -1.40 32.31
N GLU A 101 3.47 -1.60 32.44
CA GLU A 101 2.81 -2.88 32.18
C GLU A 101 2.98 -3.29 30.70
N LYS A 102 2.73 -2.36 29.76
CA LYS A 102 2.91 -2.61 28.33
C LYS A 102 4.37 -2.91 27.99
N LEU A 103 5.32 -2.18 28.57
CA LEU A 103 6.75 -2.39 28.36
C LEU A 103 7.19 -3.74 28.91
N GLY A 104 6.76 -4.09 30.13
CA GLY A 104 7.03 -5.39 30.75
C GLY A 104 6.52 -6.54 29.89
N ARG A 105 5.30 -6.43 29.36
CA ARG A 105 4.72 -7.43 28.46
C ARG A 105 5.49 -7.57 27.16
N VAL A 106 5.86 -6.47 26.52
CA VAL A 106 6.67 -6.50 25.28
C VAL A 106 8.03 -7.18 25.54
N LEU A 107 8.71 -6.86 26.63
CA LEU A 107 10.00 -7.50 26.98
C LEU A 107 9.84 -9.00 27.26
N GLU A 108 8.77 -9.41 27.93
CA GLU A 108 8.45 -10.82 28.13
C GLU A 108 8.26 -11.56 26.80
N LEU A 109 7.49 -10.97 25.88
CA LEU A 109 7.24 -11.54 24.55
C LEU A 109 8.53 -11.65 23.74
N VAL A 110 9.35 -10.60 23.69
CA VAL A 110 10.63 -10.58 22.96
C VAL A 110 11.57 -11.65 23.49
N ARG A 111 11.65 -11.85 24.82
CA ARG A 111 12.51 -12.89 25.43
C ARG A 111 12.06 -14.31 25.10
N LYS A 112 10.76 -14.53 24.93
CA LYS A 112 10.19 -15.86 24.61
C LYS A 112 10.17 -16.13 23.11
N PHE A 113 10.16 -15.10 22.28
CA PHE A 113 9.99 -15.23 20.85
C PHE A 113 11.27 -15.75 20.20
N THR A 114 11.14 -16.84 19.43
CA THR A 114 12.23 -17.41 18.64
C THR A 114 12.09 -16.97 17.19
N GLY A 115 13.09 -16.25 16.67
CA GLY A 115 13.13 -15.78 15.28
C GLY A 115 13.03 -14.26 15.15
N SER A 116 12.76 -13.80 13.94
CA SER A 116 12.69 -12.38 13.61
C SER A 116 11.29 -11.82 13.82
N GLY A 117 11.20 -10.63 14.43
CA GLY A 117 9.93 -9.94 14.67
C GLY A 117 10.05 -8.43 14.44
N ILE A 118 8.91 -7.77 14.29
CA ILE A 118 8.81 -6.31 14.12
C ILE A 118 7.96 -5.75 15.26
N ILE A 119 8.43 -4.67 15.89
CA ILE A 119 7.67 -3.93 16.91
C ILE A 119 7.38 -2.54 16.35
N TYR A 120 6.09 -2.25 16.15
CA TYR A 120 5.62 -0.93 15.73
C TYR A 120 5.35 -0.04 16.94
N PHE A 121 5.81 1.21 16.87
CA PHE A 121 5.58 2.24 17.89
C PHE A 121 4.81 3.40 17.28
N SER A 122 3.86 3.97 18.03
CA SER A 122 3.07 5.13 17.58
C SER A 122 3.85 6.45 17.57
N SER A 123 5.04 6.52 18.19
CA SER A 123 5.88 7.72 18.17
C SER A 123 7.38 7.40 18.13
N LYS A 124 8.15 8.31 17.51
CA LYS A 124 9.62 8.22 17.43
C LYS A 124 10.30 8.28 18.80
N LYS A 125 9.71 8.99 19.77
CA LYS A 125 10.23 9.11 21.14
C LYS A 125 10.29 7.74 21.82
N TRP A 126 9.26 6.90 21.59
CA TRP A 126 9.16 5.57 22.19
C TRP A 126 10.27 4.63 21.70
N ARG A 127 10.55 4.65 20.38
CA ARG A 127 11.59 3.82 19.76
C ARG A 127 12.93 3.93 20.49
N ASN A 128 13.36 5.15 20.80
CA ASN A 128 14.67 5.40 21.39
C ASN A 128 14.74 4.97 22.88
N GLN A 129 13.61 4.95 23.59
CA GLN A 129 13.58 4.59 25.02
C GLN A 129 13.51 3.07 25.24
N SER A 130 12.89 2.32 24.31
CA SER A 130 12.77 0.85 24.40
C SER A 130 13.97 0.09 23.86
N LEU A 131 14.70 0.63 22.85
CA LEU A 131 15.90 -0.02 22.28
C LEU A 131 17.08 -0.10 23.27
N VAL A 132 17.10 0.74 24.31
CA VAL A 132 18.14 0.74 25.35
C VAL A 132 18.05 -0.50 26.25
N PHE A 133 16.89 -1.16 26.32
CA PHE A 133 16.66 -2.31 27.23
C PHE A 133 16.87 -3.68 26.57
N THR A 134 17.15 -3.72 25.27
CA THR A 134 17.36 -4.95 24.48
C THR A 134 18.82 -5.18 24.07
N GLY A 135 19.75 -4.34 24.56
CA GLY A 135 21.20 -4.52 24.43
C GLY A 135 21.80 -5.23 25.63
#